data_AF-A2F9Z1-F1
#
_entry.id   AF-A2F9Z1-F1
#
_cell.length_a   1.000
_cell.length_b   1.000
_cell.length_c   1.000
_cell.angle_alpha   90.00
_cell.angle_beta   90.00
_cell.angle_gamma   90.00
#
_symmetry.space_group_name_H-M   'P 1'
#
loop_
_entity.id
_entity.type
_entity.pdbx_description
1 polymer ?
#
loop_
_entity_poly.entity_id
_entity_poly.type
_entity_poly.pdbx_seq_one_letter_code
_entity_poly.pdbx_strand_id
1 'polypeptide(L)'
;MKVDNNLLYLIETIGDNTIKHLVSVLPKYDSKTITISDVNVIDRYAFMLNEKLTEVIVDSANAILQSDAFTESINIKKVELKNIGSNSLPSDLFGDCLNLNSIELPEGLKKIEPGAFYGCMSLKNINIPSSVADIGIGAFQFCTSLKSIDISNIQVIKSELFKGCHALSSITFSENLKIIEHSAFENTNLKDIKIPDSVSIIEYNAFQDCRNLKKIELGKGTKSLGRLFLGCYKLEKVIISASVNEIHEWAFSTLSLVDVEIDSSNPYFEAKDHVIIDKETNIVIGSYGTLPETFEVPEGVIYINSLLVNKKQEKIQGKERLQLRVSAAIVKYPKSYLGKEESNTENIDIKPDYECYGSDIQLISDSDARSYDQCDSKIPDEYYFRFHRGITSPETALTVVAVILFIAIIVLIIVIFFIKNQSSTPKSNEENP
;
A
#
# COMPACT_ATOMS: atom_id res chain seq x y z
N MET A 1 12.51 43.68 18.29
CA MET A 1 12.84 43.38 16.87
C MET A 1 13.83 44.42 16.35
N LYS A 2 14.79 44.01 15.52
CA LYS A 2 15.81 44.85 14.89
C LYS A 2 15.91 44.48 13.42
N VAL A 3 15.99 45.47 12.53
CA VAL A 3 16.32 45.23 11.11
C VAL A 3 17.79 45.60 10.90
N ASP A 4 18.54 44.71 10.25
CA ASP A 4 19.95 44.93 9.92
C ASP A 4 20.25 44.27 8.57
N ASN A 5 20.76 45.05 7.60
CA ASN A 5 21.00 44.60 6.22
C ASN A 5 19.81 43.86 5.56
N ASN A 6 18.59 44.37 5.74
CA ASN A 6 17.34 43.77 5.27
C ASN A 6 17.02 42.38 5.88
N LEU A 7 17.62 42.06 7.03
CA LEU A 7 17.29 40.89 7.84
C LEU A 7 16.55 41.35 9.09
N LEU A 8 15.39 40.77 9.35
CA LEU A 8 14.59 41.03 10.54
C LEU A 8 15.01 40.04 11.63
N TYR A 9 15.45 40.58 12.75
CA TYR A 9 15.82 39.83 13.93
C TYR A 9 14.88 40.09 15.10
N LEU A 10 14.59 39.05 15.86
CA LEU A 10 14.11 39.15 17.23
C LEU A 10 15.29 38.85 18.15
N ILE A 11 15.55 39.75 19.09
CA ILE A 11 16.63 39.59 20.07
C ILE A 11 15.97 39.54 21.43
N GLU A 12 16.13 38.40 22.11
CA GLU A 12 15.61 38.16 23.44
C GLU A 12 16.79 38.07 24.41
N THR A 13 16.68 38.75 25.54
CA THR A 13 17.71 38.71 26.59
C THR A 13 17.08 38.14 27.85
N ILE A 14 17.59 37.00 28.31
CA ILE A 14 17.13 36.33 29.53
C ILE A 14 18.34 36.17 30.45
N GLY A 15 18.44 37.05 31.45
CA GLY A 15 19.65 37.18 32.27
C GLY A 15 20.85 37.60 31.41
N ASP A 16 21.94 36.84 31.47
CA ASP A 16 23.17 37.09 30.69
C ASP A 16 23.14 36.46 29.29
N ASN A 17 22.12 35.67 28.96
CA ASN A 17 22.01 35.00 27.67
C ASN A 17 21.25 35.88 26.68
N THR A 18 21.82 36.06 25.49
CA THR A 18 21.15 36.71 24.35
C THR A 18 20.84 35.68 23.28
N ILE A 19 19.56 35.56 22.92
CA ILE A 19 19.08 34.69 21.85
C ILE A 19 18.71 35.56 20.66
N LYS A 20 19.35 35.32 19.52
CA LYS A 20 19.11 36.02 18.27
C LYS A 20 18.37 35.10 17.28
N HIS A 21 17.13 35.46 17.00
CA HIS A 21 16.28 34.81 16.02
C HIS A 21 16.38 35.54 14.68
N LEU A 22 16.62 34.81 13.59
CA LEU A 22 16.33 35.29 12.25
C LEU A 22 14.86 35.07 11.97
N VAL A 23 14.08 36.15 12.01
CA VAL A 23 12.62 36.12 11.80
C VAL A 23 12.29 36.13 10.31
N SER A 24 13.01 36.94 9.52
CA SER A 24 12.76 37.02 8.08
C SER A 24 13.92 37.65 7.31
N VAL A 25 14.20 37.12 6.12
CA VAL A 25 14.89 37.83 5.05
C VAL A 25 13.88 38.66 4.31
N LEU A 26 13.99 39.98 4.40
CA LEU A 26 12.99 40.89 3.84
C LEU A 26 13.03 40.91 2.31
N PRO A 27 11.92 41.26 1.63
CA PRO A 27 11.86 41.35 0.17
C PRO A 27 12.90 42.29 -0.47
N LYS A 28 13.40 43.28 0.30
CA LYS A 28 14.43 44.24 -0.13
C LYS A 28 15.86 43.69 -0.07
N TYR A 29 16.07 42.46 0.41
CA TYR A 29 17.38 41.83 0.32
C TYR A 29 17.65 41.44 -1.13
N ASP A 30 18.51 42.21 -1.80
CA ASP A 30 18.69 42.14 -3.27
C ASP A 30 19.79 41.15 -3.72
N SER A 31 20.59 40.62 -2.79
CA SER A 31 21.65 39.67 -3.14
C SER A 31 21.09 38.29 -3.45
N LYS A 32 21.72 37.59 -4.40
CA LYS A 32 21.35 36.21 -4.78
C LYS A 32 21.80 35.15 -3.78
N THR A 33 22.76 35.50 -2.94
CA THR A 33 23.38 34.60 -1.96
C THR A 33 23.34 35.25 -0.59
N ILE A 34 23.21 34.42 0.44
CA ILE A 34 23.33 34.84 1.83
C ILE A 34 24.02 33.76 2.65
N THR A 35 24.89 34.18 3.56
CA THR A 35 25.45 33.33 4.60
C THR A 35 24.87 33.76 5.94
N ILE A 36 24.13 32.88 6.59
CA ILE A 36 23.59 33.10 7.92
C ILE A 36 24.59 32.57 8.95
N SER A 37 25.16 33.51 9.69
CA SER A 37 26.06 33.29 10.82
C SER A 37 25.54 34.07 12.04
N ASP A 38 26.00 33.68 13.23
CA ASP A 38 25.68 34.37 14.49
C ASP A 38 24.18 34.50 14.76
N VAL A 39 23.42 33.42 14.56
CA VAL A 39 22.01 33.30 14.97
C VAL A 39 21.81 32.03 15.78
N ASN A 40 20.94 32.10 16.79
CA ASN A 40 20.60 30.95 17.62
C ASN A 40 19.42 30.18 17.03
N VAL A 41 18.48 30.87 16.37
CA VAL A 41 17.27 30.29 15.82
C VAL A 41 16.99 30.90 14.44
N ILE A 42 16.57 30.05 13.50
CA ILE A 42 15.96 30.48 12.25
C ILE A 42 14.47 30.14 12.35
N ASP A 43 13.63 31.17 12.37
CA ASP A 43 12.20 31.02 12.61
C ASP A 43 11.47 30.47 11.37
N ARG A 44 10.22 30.04 11.57
CA ARG A 44 9.33 29.60 10.50
C ARG A 44 9.19 30.68 9.43
N TYR A 45 9.16 30.26 8.16
CA TYR A 45 9.00 31.14 6.99
C TYR A 45 10.08 32.22 6.83
N ALA A 46 11.22 32.09 7.52
CA ALA A 46 12.27 33.11 7.51
C ALA A 46 12.72 33.48 6.09
N PHE A 47 12.71 32.55 5.13
CA PHE A 47 13.16 32.80 3.75
C PHE A 47 12.03 33.03 2.74
N MET A 48 10.77 32.77 3.12
CA MET A 48 9.62 32.71 2.20
C MET A 48 9.38 34.02 1.43
N LEU A 49 9.57 35.17 2.08
CA LEU A 49 9.24 36.47 1.50
C LEU A 49 10.28 36.99 0.49
N ASN A 50 11.45 36.35 0.39
CA ASN A 50 12.51 36.86 -0.47
C ASN A 50 12.43 36.29 -1.89
N GLU A 51 12.33 37.18 -2.89
CA GLU A 51 12.17 36.80 -4.29
C GLU A 51 13.49 36.78 -5.10
N LYS A 52 14.63 37.12 -4.48
CA LYS A 52 15.93 37.27 -5.16
C LYS A 52 16.94 36.20 -4.79
N LEU A 53 16.83 35.64 -3.59
CA LEU A 53 17.71 34.63 -3.06
C LEU A 53 17.60 33.34 -3.86
N THR A 54 18.76 32.85 -4.26
CA THR A 54 18.91 31.58 -4.97
C THR A 54 19.85 30.62 -4.24
N GLU A 55 20.71 31.11 -3.36
CA GLU A 55 21.65 30.31 -2.58
C GLU A 55 21.67 30.76 -1.11
N VAL A 56 21.54 29.80 -0.20
CA VAL A 56 21.61 30.04 1.25
C VAL A 56 22.63 29.11 1.88
N ILE A 57 23.57 29.69 2.62
CA ILE A 57 24.49 28.95 3.47
C ILE A 57 24.10 29.24 4.92
N VAL A 58 23.69 28.22 5.67
CA VAL A 58 23.51 28.32 7.12
C VAL A 58 24.79 27.79 7.75
N ASP A 59 25.59 28.66 8.34
CA ASP A 59 26.81 28.30 9.05
C ASP A 59 26.85 29.06 10.38
N SER A 60 25.95 28.64 11.27
CA SER A 60 25.77 29.27 12.57
C SER A 60 25.84 28.21 13.65
N ALA A 61 26.89 28.26 14.46
CA ALA A 61 27.21 27.24 15.45
C ALA A 61 26.02 26.99 16.37
N ASN A 62 25.50 25.76 16.28
CA ASN A 62 24.37 25.26 17.04
C ASN A 62 23.02 25.96 16.77
N ALA A 63 22.84 26.57 15.59
CA ALA A 63 21.55 27.17 15.25
C ALA A 63 20.42 26.12 15.17
N ILE A 64 19.28 26.46 15.76
CA ILE A 64 18.05 25.69 15.68
C ILE A 64 17.27 26.16 14.45
N LEU A 65 17.00 25.25 13.53
CA LEU A 65 16.05 25.48 12.45
C LEU A 65 14.65 25.17 12.99
N GLN A 66 13.70 26.08 12.82
CA GLN A 66 12.29 25.75 13.03
C GLN A 66 11.70 25.07 11.78
N SER A 67 10.59 24.36 11.98
CA SER A 67 9.75 23.89 10.86
C SER A 67 9.42 25.03 9.92
N ASP A 68 9.27 24.70 8.64
CA ASP A 68 8.87 25.64 7.60
C ASP A 68 9.82 26.82 7.32
N ALA A 69 11.04 26.83 7.87
CA ALA A 69 11.93 28.00 7.74
C ALA A 69 12.19 28.41 6.27
N PHE A 70 12.24 27.45 5.36
CA PHE A 70 12.38 27.68 3.91
C PHE A 70 11.10 27.37 3.12
N THR A 71 9.97 27.03 3.75
CA THR A 71 8.73 26.69 3.04
C THR A 71 8.37 27.76 2.02
N GLU A 72 7.95 27.32 0.83
CA GLU A 72 7.55 28.17 -0.31
C GLU A 72 8.62 29.17 -0.77
N SER A 73 9.90 28.95 -0.41
CA SER A 73 11.01 29.77 -0.90
C SER A 73 11.37 29.40 -2.35
N ILE A 74 10.44 29.63 -3.27
CA ILE A 74 10.42 29.11 -4.64
C ILE A 74 11.64 29.51 -5.47
N ASN A 75 12.38 30.55 -5.10
CA ASN A 75 13.56 31.01 -5.86
C ASN A 75 14.86 30.33 -5.42
N ILE A 76 14.89 29.71 -4.23
CA ILE A 76 16.08 29.07 -3.69
C ILE A 76 16.37 27.80 -4.50
N LYS A 77 17.62 27.72 -4.97
CA LYS A 77 18.15 26.65 -5.81
C LYS A 77 19.15 25.77 -5.08
N LYS A 78 19.91 26.37 -4.17
CA LYS A 78 20.96 25.70 -3.41
C LYS A 78 20.90 26.07 -1.94
N VAL A 79 21.00 25.07 -1.08
CA VAL A 79 21.14 25.27 0.37
C VAL A 79 22.32 24.45 0.88
N GLU A 80 23.12 25.04 1.73
CA GLU A 80 24.19 24.36 2.47
C GLU A 80 23.94 24.54 3.97
N LEU A 81 23.77 23.42 4.69
CA LEU A 81 23.54 23.42 6.13
C LEU A 81 24.82 22.94 6.85
N LYS A 82 25.48 23.87 7.54
CA LYS A 82 26.70 23.67 8.33
C LYS A 82 26.45 24.00 9.79
N ASN A 83 27.09 23.24 10.68
CA ASN A 83 27.15 23.53 12.11
C ASN A 83 25.79 23.78 12.79
N ILE A 84 24.69 23.22 12.28
CA ILE A 84 23.36 23.36 12.90
C ILE A 84 23.31 22.58 14.22
N GLY A 85 22.59 23.11 15.21
CA GLY A 85 22.53 22.53 16.57
C GLY A 85 21.57 21.36 16.70
N SER A 86 20.75 21.13 15.67
CA SER A 86 19.81 20.04 15.61
C SER A 86 20.44 18.82 14.94
N ASN A 87 20.21 17.65 15.54
CA ASN A 87 20.50 16.36 14.91
C ASN A 87 19.35 15.87 14.00
N SER A 88 18.34 16.72 13.76
CA SER A 88 17.18 16.44 12.91
C SER A 88 16.89 17.61 11.97
N LEU A 89 16.51 17.33 10.71
CA LEU A 89 15.91 18.34 9.84
C LEU A 89 14.43 18.47 10.20
N PRO A 90 13.95 19.66 10.64
CA PRO A 90 12.56 19.86 11.04
C PRO A 90 11.53 19.55 9.96
N SER A 91 10.28 19.36 10.39
CA SER A 91 9.18 19.09 9.48
C SER A 91 9.00 20.24 8.49
N ASP A 92 8.67 19.88 7.25
CA ASP A 92 8.38 20.83 6.17
C ASP A 92 9.47 21.89 5.94
N LEU A 93 10.71 21.66 6.42
CA LEU A 93 11.78 22.68 6.39
C LEU A 93 11.94 23.34 5.02
N PHE A 94 11.91 22.54 3.95
CA PHE A 94 11.99 22.96 2.55
C PHE A 94 10.70 22.68 1.76
N GLY A 95 9.55 22.61 2.43
CA GLY A 95 8.25 22.37 1.78
C GLY A 95 8.02 23.33 0.61
N ASP A 96 7.66 22.80 -0.56
CA ASP A 96 7.41 23.56 -1.79
C ASP A 96 8.56 24.52 -2.21
N CYS A 97 9.81 24.19 -1.87
CA CYS A 97 10.99 24.81 -2.48
C CYS A 97 11.17 24.33 -3.93
N LEU A 98 10.27 24.77 -4.83
CA LEU A 98 10.11 24.21 -6.18
C LEU A 98 11.39 24.17 -7.03
N ASN A 99 12.30 25.14 -6.84
CA ASN A 99 13.56 25.25 -7.59
C ASN A 99 14.80 24.69 -6.87
N LEU A 100 14.65 24.17 -5.63
CA LEU A 100 15.76 23.56 -4.88
C LEU A 100 16.25 22.33 -5.63
N ASN A 101 17.51 22.37 -6.08
CA ASN A 101 18.13 21.31 -6.88
C ASN A 101 19.44 20.80 -6.29
N SER A 102 20.00 21.49 -5.31
CA SER A 102 21.22 21.13 -4.60
C SER A 102 21.04 21.37 -3.11
N ILE A 103 21.23 20.35 -2.29
CA ILE A 103 21.30 20.52 -0.84
C ILE A 103 22.49 19.74 -0.27
N GLU A 104 23.23 20.39 0.61
CA GLU A 104 24.30 19.79 1.40
C GLU A 104 23.82 19.68 2.86
N LEU A 105 23.70 18.44 3.33
CA LEU A 105 23.24 18.11 4.68
C LEU A 105 24.41 18.06 5.66
N PRO A 106 24.19 18.45 6.94
CA PRO A 106 25.25 18.47 7.93
C PRO A 106 25.65 17.05 8.32
N GLU A 107 26.94 16.86 8.67
CA GLU A 107 27.40 15.61 9.26
C GLU A 107 26.72 15.34 10.61
N GLY A 108 26.56 14.07 10.95
CA GLY A 108 25.97 13.65 12.23
C GLY A 108 24.45 13.74 12.30
N LEU A 109 23.78 14.23 11.24
CA LEU A 109 22.31 14.24 11.13
C LEU A 109 21.75 12.83 11.39
N LYS A 110 20.77 12.73 12.28
CA LYS A 110 20.14 11.48 12.73
C LYS A 110 18.77 11.26 12.14
N LYS A 111 18.05 12.33 11.82
CA LYS A 111 16.65 12.24 11.37
C LYS A 111 16.32 13.31 10.35
N ILE A 112 15.41 12.96 9.44
CA ILE A 112 14.71 13.88 8.55
C ILE A 112 13.24 13.79 8.94
N GLU A 113 12.66 14.87 9.44
CA GLU A 113 11.26 14.89 9.89
C GLU A 113 10.25 14.85 8.72
N PRO A 114 8.95 14.63 9.00
CA PRO A 114 7.92 14.58 7.97
C PRO A 114 7.91 15.81 7.05
N GLY A 115 7.69 15.58 5.75
CA GLY A 115 7.56 16.65 4.76
C GLY A 115 8.81 17.52 4.54
N ALA A 116 9.97 17.22 5.13
CA ALA A 116 11.15 18.12 5.08
C ALA A 116 11.57 18.59 3.68
N PHE A 117 11.32 17.78 2.63
CA PHE A 117 11.53 18.11 1.21
C PHE A 117 10.25 17.95 0.37
N TYR A 118 9.06 18.02 0.98
CA TYR A 118 7.79 17.95 0.27
C TYR A 118 7.78 18.96 -0.88
N GLY A 119 7.36 18.55 -2.08
CA GLY A 119 7.22 19.45 -3.22
C GLY A 119 8.52 20.04 -3.78
N CYS A 120 9.71 19.57 -3.38
CA CYS A 120 10.99 19.97 -3.96
C CYS A 120 11.17 19.44 -5.39
N MET A 121 10.36 19.93 -6.33
CA MET A 121 10.20 19.40 -7.69
C MET A 121 11.49 19.37 -8.52
N SER A 122 12.44 20.26 -8.24
CA SER A 122 13.72 20.34 -8.96
C SER A 122 14.84 19.50 -8.34
N LEU A 123 14.61 18.86 -7.18
CA LEU A 123 15.63 18.08 -6.48
C LEU A 123 15.94 16.80 -7.25
N LYS A 124 17.14 16.72 -7.83
CA LYS A 124 17.53 15.60 -8.70
C LYS A 124 18.19 14.46 -7.94
N ASN A 125 19.04 14.82 -6.98
CA ASN A 125 19.81 13.91 -6.14
C ASN A 125 19.93 14.54 -4.76
N ILE A 126 20.02 13.71 -3.74
CA ILE A 126 20.35 14.10 -2.37
C ILE A 126 21.26 13.04 -1.77
N ASN A 127 22.32 13.47 -1.09
CA ASN A 127 23.17 12.56 -0.33
C ASN A 127 22.65 12.48 1.10
N ILE A 128 22.04 11.35 1.47
CA ILE A 128 21.57 11.13 2.85
C ILE A 128 22.77 10.69 3.69
N PRO A 129 23.14 11.43 4.76
CA PRO A 129 24.24 11.02 5.62
C PRO A 129 23.97 9.62 6.22
N SER A 130 25.00 8.79 6.30
CA SER A 130 24.90 7.41 6.85
C SER A 130 24.43 7.38 8.31
N SER A 131 24.59 8.49 9.04
CA SER A 131 24.12 8.65 10.40
C SER A 131 22.60 8.80 10.54
N VAL A 132 21.89 9.08 9.45
CA VAL A 132 20.42 9.19 9.45
C VAL A 132 19.83 7.80 9.67
N ALA A 133 18.98 7.65 10.69
CA ALA A 133 18.34 6.37 11.00
C ALA A 133 16.83 6.39 10.70
N ASP A 134 16.24 7.58 10.54
CA ASP A 134 14.81 7.75 10.37
C ASP A 134 14.50 8.89 9.38
N ILE A 135 13.55 8.63 8.48
CA ILE A 135 13.04 9.59 7.50
C ILE A 135 11.52 9.62 7.62
N GLY A 136 10.97 10.81 7.82
CA GLY A 136 9.57 11.07 8.12
C GLY A 136 8.61 10.75 6.98
N ILE A 137 7.32 10.68 7.33
CA ILE A 137 6.21 10.52 6.38
C ILE A 137 6.29 11.62 5.32
N GLY A 138 6.14 11.24 4.05
CA GLY A 138 6.11 12.18 2.93
C GLY A 138 7.36 13.07 2.78
N ALA A 139 8.50 12.74 3.40
CA ALA A 139 9.64 13.64 3.42
C ALA A 139 10.16 14.01 2.03
N PHE A 140 9.99 13.16 1.02
CA PHE A 140 10.31 13.45 -0.40
C PHE A 140 9.09 13.39 -1.31
N GLN A 141 7.87 13.51 -0.76
CA GLN A 141 6.65 13.48 -1.55
C GLN A 141 6.66 14.61 -2.60
N PHE A 142 6.28 14.28 -3.83
CA PHE A 142 6.30 15.16 -5.00
C PHE A 142 7.67 15.77 -5.36
N CYS A 143 8.79 15.16 -4.95
CA CYS A 143 10.11 15.41 -5.53
C CYS A 143 10.21 14.85 -6.96
N THR A 144 9.51 15.47 -7.91
CA THR A 144 9.27 14.92 -9.25
C THR A 144 10.53 14.69 -10.09
N SER A 145 11.62 15.42 -9.80
CA SER A 145 12.92 15.25 -10.49
C SER A 145 13.88 14.26 -9.82
N LEU A 146 13.56 13.73 -8.63
CA LEU A 146 14.46 12.85 -7.88
C LEU A 146 14.66 11.54 -8.64
N LYS A 147 15.88 11.26 -9.10
CA LYS A 147 16.16 10.10 -9.98
C LYS A 147 16.54 8.84 -9.22
N SER A 148 17.34 9.02 -8.17
CA SER A 148 17.87 7.96 -7.35
C SER A 148 18.06 8.42 -5.91
N ILE A 149 17.94 7.49 -4.97
CA ILE A 149 18.23 7.75 -3.56
C ILE A 149 18.86 6.53 -2.91
N ASP A 150 19.84 6.77 -2.03
CA ASP A 150 20.43 5.76 -1.16
C ASP A 150 19.78 5.84 0.22
N ILE A 151 19.13 4.75 0.63
CA ILE A 151 18.49 4.57 1.94
C ILE A 151 18.97 3.27 2.60
N SER A 152 20.23 2.89 2.34
CA SER A 152 20.87 1.66 2.85
C SER A 152 20.94 1.55 4.38
N ASN A 153 20.71 2.65 5.09
CA ASN A 153 20.65 2.78 6.55
C ASN A 153 19.21 2.76 7.13
N ILE A 154 18.17 2.73 6.30
CA ILE A 154 16.78 2.90 6.75
C ILE A 154 16.07 1.56 6.96
N GLN A 155 15.49 1.37 8.14
CA GLN A 155 14.77 0.14 8.52
C GLN A 155 13.27 0.18 8.20
N VAL A 156 12.68 1.38 8.11
CA VAL A 156 11.27 1.58 7.80
C VAL A 156 11.13 2.66 6.74
N ILE A 157 10.52 2.32 5.62
CA ILE A 157 10.16 3.27 4.57
C ILE A 157 8.75 3.74 4.90
N LYS A 158 8.65 4.95 5.46
CA LYS A 158 7.39 5.49 5.97
C LYS A 158 6.40 5.82 4.86
N SER A 159 5.15 6.00 5.30
CA SER A 159 4.02 6.29 4.43
C SER A 159 4.31 7.49 3.52
N GLU A 160 3.94 7.35 2.25
CA GLU A 160 4.07 8.37 1.21
C GLU A 160 5.49 8.94 0.98
N LEU A 161 6.55 8.32 1.55
CA LEU A 161 7.90 8.89 1.59
C LEU A 161 8.40 9.37 0.21
N PHE A 162 8.13 8.60 -0.85
CA PHE A 162 8.50 8.93 -2.22
C PHE A 162 7.29 9.07 -3.16
N LYS A 163 6.08 9.28 -2.61
CA LYS A 163 4.86 9.41 -3.40
C LYS A 163 4.99 10.53 -4.42
N GLY A 164 4.70 10.24 -5.69
CA GLY A 164 4.78 11.21 -6.79
C GLY A 164 6.22 11.59 -7.20
N CYS A 165 7.24 10.84 -6.79
CA CYS A 165 8.60 10.97 -7.33
C CYS A 165 8.67 10.37 -8.75
N HIS A 166 8.08 11.06 -9.72
CA HIS A 166 7.90 10.58 -11.11
C HIS A 166 9.20 10.27 -11.87
N ALA A 167 10.37 10.69 -11.39
CA ALA A 167 11.66 10.35 -11.98
C ALA A 167 12.40 9.22 -11.23
N LEU A 168 11.92 8.81 -10.04
CA LEU A 168 12.62 7.88 -9.16
C LEU A 168 12.61 6.49 -9.78
N SER A 169 13.79 6.04 -10.19
CA SER A 169 13.96 4.80 -10.96
C SER A 169 15.01 3.86 -10.38
N SER A 170 15.77 4.31 -9.38
CA SER A 170 16.79 3.51 -8.69
C SER A 170 16.78 3.82 -7.20
N ILE A 171 16.78 2.79 -6.37
CA ILE A 171 16.79 2.89 -4.91
C ILE A 171 17.79 1.86 -4.40
N THR A 172 18.66 2.28 -3.48
CA THR A 172 19.50 1.36 -2.70
C THR A 172 18.80 1.09 -1.38
N PHE A 173 18.29 -0.13 -1.20
CA PHE A 173 17.62 -0.55 0.03
C PHE A 173 18.62 -0.96 1.12
N SER A 174 18.18 -0.91 2.37
CA SER A 174 18.90 -1.51 3.49
C SER A 174 18.74 -3.03 3.52
N GLU A 175 19.81 -3.77 3.81
CA GLU A 175 19.76 -5.20 4.17
C GLU A 175 18.99 -5.47 5.47
N ASN A 176 18.73 -4.42 6.26
CA ASN A 176 17.94 -4.49 7.50
C ASN A 176 16.53 -3.92 7.35
N LEU A 177 16.09 -3.58 6.13
CA LEU A 177 14.76 -3.03 5.86
C LEU A 177 13.67 -4.01 6.35
N LYS A 178 12.75 -3.54 7.19
CA LYS A 178 11.70 -4.37 7.80
C LYS A 178 10.31 -4.10 7.23
N ILE A 179 10.00 -2.83 7.01
CA ILE A 179 8.64 -2.36 6.70
C ILE A 179 8.67 -1.36 5.55
N ILE A 180 7.75 -1.54 4.62
CA ILE A 180 7.39 -0.56 3.59
C ILE A 180 5.93 -0.18 3.84
N GLU A 181 5.70 1.06 4.27
CA GLU A 181 4.37 1.55 4.66
C GLU A 181 3.53 2.04 3.46
N HIS A 182 2.30 2.45 3.77
CA HIS A 182 1.27 2.86 2.82
C HIS A 182 1.76 3.85 1.76
N SER A 183 1.51 3.56 0.48
CA SER A 183 1.81 4.44 -0.64
C SER A 183 3.26 4.95 -0.72
N ALA A 184 4.22 4.28 -0.08
CA ALA A 184 5.62 4.72 0.02
C ALA A 184 6.26 5.05 -1.34
N PHE A 185 5.93 4.30 -2.39
CA PHE A 185 6.40 4.47 -3.76
C PHE A 185 5.29 4.74 -4.76
N GLU A 186 4.14 5.25 -4.30
CA GLU A 186 3.01 5.55 -5.18
C GLU A 186 3.46 6.51 -6.31
N ASN A 187 3.14 6.18 -7.56
CA ASN A 187 3.42 6.99 -8.75
C ASN A 187 4.91 7.33 -8.94
N THR A 188 5.78 6.32 -8.75
CA THR A 188 7.22 6.38 -9.05
C THR A 188 7.56 5.73 -10.41
N ASN A 189 8.81 5.90 -10.86
CA ASN A 189 9.31 5.39 -12.15
C ASN A 189 10.20 4.14 -11.99
N LEU A 190 9.96 3.36 -10.94
CA LEU A 190 10.61 2.08 -10.72
C LEU A 190 10.29 1.12 -11.88
N LYS A 191 11.27 0.28 -12.25
CA LYS A 191 11.17 -0.65 -13.39
C LYS A 191 11.31 -2.10 -12.97
N ASP A 192 12.45 -2.44 -12.40
CA ASP A 192 12.73 -3.78 -11.88
C ASP A 192 13.23 -3.62 -10.46
N ILE A 193 12.52 -4.20 -9.49
CA ILE A 193 12.87 -4.05 -8.08
C ILE A 193 12.94 -5.40 -7.40
N LYS A 194 13.93 -5.55 -6.53
CA LYS A 194 14.04 -6.66 -5.60
C LYS A 194 13.89 -6.11 -4.19
N ILE A 195 12.85 -6.56 -3.50
CA ILE A 195 12.63 -6.25 -2.09
C ILE A 195 13.60 -7.11 -1.25
N PRO A 196 14.35 -6.54 -0.30
CA PRO A 196 15.27 -7.31 0.54
C PRO A 196 14.59 -8.44 1.32
N ASP A 197 15.31 -9.54 1.55
CA ASP A 197 14.81 -10.72 2.28
C ASP A 197 14.38 -10.38 3.73
N SER A 198 14.87 -9.28 4.29
CA SER A 198 14.55 -8.81 5.64
C SER A 198 13.16 -8.20 5.79
N VAL A 199 12.49 -7.84 4.70
CA VAL A 199 11.18 -7.16 4.71
C VAL A 199 10.10 -8.15 5.09
N SER A 200 9.34 -7.83 6.14
CA SER A 200 8.24 -8.65 6.63
C SER A 200 6.85 -8.09 6.30
N ILE A 201 6.75 -6.75 6.20
CA ILE A 201 5.49 -6.03 6.01
C ILE A 201 5.62 -5.09 4.82
N ILE A 202 4.67 -5.18 3.90
CA ILE A 202 4.45 -4.23 2.82
C ILE A 202 2.97 -3.84 2.87
N GLU A 203 2.70 -2.58 3.19
CA GLU A 203 1.34 -2.09 3.39
C GLU A 203 0.63 -1.71 2.08
N TYR A 204 -0.66 -1.44 2.18
CA TYR A 204 -1.54 -1.13 1.05
C TYR A 204 -0.99 -0.04 0.14
N ASN A 205 -1.16 -0.20 -1.17
CA ASN A 205 -0.80 0.75 -2.22
C ASN A 205 0.68 1.14 -2.27
N ALA A 206 1.59 0.45 -1.57
CA ALA A 206 3.01 0.79 -1.51
C ALA A 206 3.64 1.04 -2.89
N PHE A 207 3.17 0.37 -3.95
CA PHE A 207 3.63 0.52 -5.33
C PHE A 207 2.52 0.96 -6.29
N GLN A 208 1.44 1.57 -5.80
CA GLN A 208 0.33 2.01 -6.65
C GLN A 208 0.85 2.96 -7.76
N ASP A 209 0.28 2.87 -8.96
CA ASP A 209 0.60 3.72 -10.11
C ASP A 209 2.09 3.72 -10.51
N CYS A 210 2.88 2.71 -10.13
CA CYS A 210 4.23 2.48 -10.67
C CYS A 210 4.14 1.99 -12.13
N ARG A 211 3.75 2.87 -13.05
CA ARG A 211 3.35 2.55 -14.44
C ARG A 211 4.48 1.98 -15.31
N ASN A 212 5.72 2.06 -14.86
CA ASN A 212 6.88 1.49 -15.55
C ASN A 212 7.45 0.25 -14.88
N LEU A 213 6.87 -0.19 -13.75
CA LEU A 213 7.25 -1.40 -13.05
C LEU A 213 6.90 -2.61 -13.92
N LYS A 214 7.91 -3.40 -14.27
CA LYS A 214 7.82 -4.60 -15.09
C LYS A 214 7.98 -5.88 -14.29
N LYS A 215 8.87 -5.86 -13.30
CA LYS A 215 9.17 -7.00 -12.45
C LYS A 215 9.35 -6.58 -11.01
N ILE A 216 8.75 -7.35 -10.10
CA ILE A 216 9.03 -7.28 -8.67
C ILE A 216 9.31 -8.67 -8.09
N GLU A 217 10.43 -8.79 -7.37
CA GLU A 217 10.77 -9.95 -6.55
C GLU A 217 10.56 -9.57 -5.08
N LEU A 218 9.63 -10.25 -4.41
CA LEU A 218 9.36 -10.01 -3.00
C LEU A 218 10.39 -10.73 -2.11
N GLY A 219 10.79 -10.08 -1.02
CA GLY A 219 11.75 -10.67 -0.09
C GLY A 219 11.20 -11.91 0.61
N LYS A 220 12.09 -12.83 1.00
CA LYS A 220 11.75 -14.06 1.73
C LYS A 220 11.15 -13.85 3.13
N GLY A 221 11.14 -12.63 3.65
CA GLY A 221 10.47 -12.29 4.91
C GLY A 221 8.98 -11.97 4.76
N THR A 222 8.52 -11.66 3.54
CA THR A 222 7.18 -11.12 3.26
C THR A 222 6.10 -12.09 3.73
N LYS A 223 5.16 -11.62 4.56
CA LYS A 223 4.11 -12.48 5.14
C LYS A 223 2.78 -12.41 4.41
N SER A 224 2.35 -11.20 4.05
CA SER A 224 1.06 -10.98 3.42
C SER A 224 1.21 -10.20 2.12
N LEU A 225 0.26 -10.41 1.20
CA LEU A 225 0.17 -9.68 -0.06
C LEU A 225 -1.18 -8.95 -0.15
N GLY A 226 -1.15 -7.63 0.09
CA GLY A 226 -2.31 -6.75 -0.03
C GLY A 226 -2.51 -6.19 -1.44
N ARG A 227 -3.36 -5.17 -1.58
CA ARG A 227 -3.51 -4.36 -2.79
C ARG A 227 -2.27 -3.48 -2.99
N LEU A 228 -1.17 -4.05 -3.50
CA LEU A 228 0.11 -3.35 -3.61
C LEU A 228 0.31 -2.63 -4.95
N PHE A 229 -0.24 -3.21 -6.03
CA PHE A 229 0.16 -2.91 -7.41
C PHE A 229 -0.95 -2.27 -8.25
N LEU A 230 -1.95 -1.66 -7.62
CA LEU A 230 -3.02 -0.96 -8.34
C LEU A 230 -2.40 0.01 -9.36
N GLY A 231 -2.82 -0.04 -10.63
CA GLY A 231 -2.31 0.89 -11.64
C GLY A 231 -0.94 0.54 -12.24
N CYS A 232 -0.32 -0.58 -11.84
CA CYS A 232 0.94 -1.08 -12.40
C CYS A 232 0.73 -1.81 -13.74
N TYR A 233 0.25 -1.10 -14.76
CA TYR A 233 -0.22 -1.73 -16.02
C TYR A 233 0.87 -2.38 -16.89
N LYS A 234 2.16 -2.17 -16.58
CA LYS A 234 3.30 -2.82 -17.26
C LYS A 234 3.90 -3.97 -16.47
N LEU A 235 3.31 -4.33 -15.34
CA LEU A 235 3.83 -5.39 -14.49
C LEU A 235 3.60 -6.73 -15.19
N GLU A 236 4.70 -7.35 -15.62
CA GLU A 236 4.74 -8.59 -16.38
C GLU A 236 4.99 -9.79 -15.46
N LYS A 237 5.68 -9.62 -14.33
CA LYS A 237 6.02 -10.73 -13.43
C LYS A 237 6.07 -10.34 -11.95
N VAL A 238 5.45 -11.16 -11.11
CA VAL A 238 5.54 -11.13 -9.64
C VAL A 238 6.04 -12.49 -9.15
N ILE A 239 7.06 -12.48 -8.29
CA ILE A 239 7.59 -13.69 -7.63
C ILE A 239 7.21 -13.65 -6.14
N ILE A 240 6.40 -14.62 -5.71
CA ILE A 240 5.93 -14.80 -4.33
C ILE A 240 6.82 -15.83 -3.63
N SER A 241 7.36 -15.46 -2.47
CA SER A 241 8.26 -16.31 -1.67
C SER A 241 7.52 -17.35 -0.81
N ALA A 242 8.25 -18.32 -0.28
CA ALA A 242 7.70 -19.39 0.55
C ALA A 242 7.09 -18.94 1.89
N SER A 243 7.40 -17.71 2.33
CA SER A 243 6.94 -17.16 3.61
C SER A 243 5.55 -16.54 3.56
N VAL A 244 5.02 -16.28 2.37
CA VAL A 244 3.71 -15.64 2.18
C VAL A 244 2.61 -16.62 2.55
N ASN A 245 1.85 -16.27 3.59
CA ASN A 245 0.77 -17.07 4.16
C ASN A 245 -0.60 -16.38 4.12
N GLU A 246 -0.66 -15.17 3.56
CA GLU A 246 -1.90 -14.42 3.34
C GLU A 246 -1.83 -13.69 2.00
N ILE A 247 -2.85 -13.87 1.15
CA ILE A 247 -3.02 -13.12 -0.10
C ILE A 247 -4.44 -12.54 -0.09
N HIS A 248 -4.55 -11.22 -0.11
CA HIS A 248 -5.84 -10.54 -0.13
C HIS A 248 -6.49 -10.59 -1.52
N GLU A 249 -7.83 -10.58 -1.56
CA GLU A 249 -8.67 -10.64 -2.77
C GLU A 249 -8.22 -9.69 -3.89
N TRP A 250 -7.76 -8.48 -3.53
CA TRP A 250 -7.40 -7.45 -4.50
C TRP A 250 -5.90 -7.36 -4.81
N ALA A 251 -5.09 -8.32 -4.36
CA ALA A 251 -3.63 -8.28 -4.51
C ALA A 251 -3.17 -8.18 -5.97
N PHE A 252 -3.87 -8.87 -6.86
CA PHE A 252 -3.61 -8.87 -8.30
C PHE A 252 -4.67 -8.12 -9.11
N SER A 253 -5.62 -7.46 -8.44
CA SER A 253 -6.69 -6.72 -9.10
C SER A 253 -6.08 -5.71 -10.07
N THR A 254 -6.61 -5.67 -11.30
CA THR A 254 -6.15 -4.78 -12.40
C THR A 254 -4.84 -5.16 -13.09
N LEU A 255 -4.21 -6.28 -12.74
CA LEU A 255 -2.97 -6.75 -13.38
C LEU A 255 -3.23 -7.79 -14.49
N SER A 256 -3.85 -7.38 -15.59
CA SER A 256 -4.27 -8.31 -16.66
C SER A 256 -3.13 -8.97 -17.44
N LEU A 257 -1.88 -8.55 -17.27
CA LEU A 257 -0.72 -9.09 -17.99
C LEU A 257 0.29 -9.76 -17.07
N VAL A 258 0.02 -9.84 -15.77
CA VAL A 258 1.00 -10.34 -14.80
C VAL A 258 1.08 -11.86 -14.82
N ASP A 259 2.29 -12.38 -14.92
CA ASP A 259 2.61 -13.75 -14.57
C ASP A 259 2.97 -13.84 -13.08
N VAL A 260 2.47 -14.86 -12.39
CA VAL A 260 2.72 -15.06 -10.96
C VAL A 260 3.45 -16.39 -10.78
N GLU A 261 4.67 -16.29 -10.26
CA GLU A 261 5.46 -17.44 -9.83
C GLU A 261 5.39 -17.53 -8.30
N ILE A 262 4.95 -18.67 -7.77
CA ILE A 262 5.00 -18.96 -6.34
C ILE A 262 6.12 -19.97 -6.11
N ASP A 263 6.99 -19.67 -5.15
CA ASP A 263 8.07 -20.58 -4.73
C ASP A 263 7.49 -21.98 -4.47
N SER A 264 8.09 -23.00 -5.09
CA SER A 264 7.68 -24.41 -4.96
C SER A 264 7.63 -24.92 -3.51
N SER A 265 8.41 -24.28 -2.62
CA SER A 265 8.43 -24.59 -1.18
C SER A 265 7.38 -23.85 -0.36
N ASN A 266 6.58 -22.96 -0.96
CA ASN A 266 5.45 -22.32 -0.28
C ASN A 266 4.42 -23.38 0.14
N PRO A 267 4.12 -23.53 1.45
CA PRO A 267 3.21 -24.58 1.92
C PRO A 267 1.73 -24.18 1.82
N TYR A 268 1.42 -22.91 1.59
CA TYR A 268 0.07 -22.34 1.65
C TYR A 268 -0.57 -22.23 0.27
N PHE A 269 0.20 -21.78 -0.72
CA PHE A 269 -0.34 -21.41 -2.04
C PHE A 269 0.42 -22.09 -3.18
N GLU A 270 -0.28 -22.29 -4.30
CA GLU A 270 0.32 -22.58 -5.59
C GLU A 270 -0.31 -21.74 -6.70
N ALA A 271 0.50 -21.37 -7.68
CA ALA A 271 0.03 -20.77 -8.92
C ALA A 271 -0.09 -21.87 -9.96
N LYS A 272 -1.28 -22.02 -10.54
CA LYS A 272 -1.58 -23.03 -11.54
C LYS A 272 -2.63 -22.51 -12.50
N ASP A 273 -2.42 -22.66 -13.80
CA ASP A 273 -3.40 -22.32 -14.85
C ASP A 273 -4.03 -20.91 -14.68
N HIS A 274 -3.20 -19.89 -14.41
CA HIS A 274 -3.62 -18.49 -14.19
C HIS A 274 -4.44 -18.22 -12.91
N VAL A 275 -4.53 -19.18 -11.99
CA VAL A 275 -5.16 -19.03 -10.67
C VAL A 275 -4.19 -19.31 -9.53
N ILE A 276 -4.48 -18.69 -8.39
CA ILE A 276 -3.81 -18.96 -7.11
C ILE A 276 -4.74 -19.84 -6.29
N ILE A 277 -4.22 -21.00 -5.89
CA ILE A 277 -4.94 -22.01 -5.14
C ILE A 277 -4.37 -22.06 -3.73
N ASP A 278 -5.26 -22.00 -2.73
CA ASP A 278 -4.96 -22.32 -1.35
C ASP A 278 -4.86 -23.85 -1.21
N LYS A 279 -3.70 -24.36 -0.79
CA LYS A 279 -3.39 -25.79 -0.72
C LYS A 279 -4.12 -26.52 0.41
N GLU A 280 -4.50 -25.82 1.47
CA GLU A 280 -5.20 -26.42 2.61
C GLU A 280 -6.67 -26.67 2.25
N THR A 281 -7.30 -25.66 1.65
CA THR A 281 -8.73 -25.67 1.34
C THR A 281 -9.04 -26.12 -0.09
N ASN A 282 -8.06 -26.10 -0.99
CA ASN A 282 -8.25 -26.26 -2.45
C ASN A 282 -9.23 -25.22 -3.02
N ILE A 283 -9.19 -23.99 -2.52
CA ILE A 283 -10.01 -22.88 -3.00
C ILE A 283 -9.18 -21.99 -3.90
N VAL A 284 -9.76 -21.51 -5.01
CA VAL A 284 -9.15 -20.43 -5.80
C VAL A 284 -9.34 -19.12 -5.04
N ILE A 285 -8.24 -18.48 -4.65
CA ILE A 285 -8.21 -17.24 -3.85
C ILE A 285 -7.78 -16.01 -4.66
N GLY A 286 -7.43 -16.20 -5.93
CA GLY A 286 -7.08 -15.13 -6.84
C GLY A 286 -6.84 -15.67 -8.25
N SER A 287 -6.86 -14.78 -9.23
CA SER A 287 -6.33 -15.07 -10.55
C SER A 287 -5.34 -14.00 -10.98
N TYR A 288 -4.48 -14.35 -11.93
CA TYR A 288 -3.43 -13.50 -12.46
C TYR A 288 -3.37 -13.58 -13.97
N GLY A 289 -2.86 -12.51 -14.59
CA GLY A 289 -2.76 -12.43 -16.04
C GLY A 289 -4.12 -12.36 -16.72
N THR A 290 -4.14 -12.72 -18.01
CA THR A 290 -5.36 -12.82 -18.80
C THR A 290 -5.79 -14.28 -18.79
N LEU A 291 -6.94 -14.58 -18.19
CA LEU A 291 -7.52 -15.92 -18.32
C LEU A 291 -7.82 -16.24 -19.79
N PRO A 292 -7.71 -17.52 -20.21
CA PRO A 292 -8.14 -17.95 -21.52
C PRO A 292 -9.64 -17.70 -21.74
N GLU A 293 -10.06 -17.67 -23.00
CA GLU A 293 -11.47 -17.54 -23.38
C GLU A 293 -12.34 -18.61 -22.71
N THR A 294 -11.84 -19.84 -22.67
CA THR A 294 -12.38 -20.93 -21.88
C THR A 294 -11.40 -21.27 -20.76
N PHE A 295 -11.80 -21.04 -19.51
CA PHE A 295 -11.04 -21.41 -18.32
C PHE A 295 -11.55 -22.74 -17.76
N GLU A 296 -10.67 -23.73 -17.70
CA GLU A 296 -10.94 -25.03 -17.07
C GLU A 296 -10.47 -24.99 -15.62
N VAL A 297 -11.40 -25.18 -14.69
CA VAL A 297 -11.11 -25.17 -13.26
C VAL A 297 -10.21 -26.37 -12.93
N PRO A 298 -9.04 -26.15 -12.28
CA PRO A 298 -8.11 -27.24 -11.98
C PRO A 298 -8.76 -28.37 -11.17
N GLU A 299 -8.40 -29.61 -11.48
CA GLU A 299 -8.88 -30.78 -10.75
C GLU A 299 -8.51 -30.68 -9.26
N GLY A 300 -9.48 -30.92 -8.38
CA GLY A 300 -9.33 -30.82 -6.92
C GLY A 300 -9.81 -29.50 -6.32
N VAL A 301 -10.02 -28.45 -7.11
CA VAL A 301 -10.60 -27.19 -6.62
C VAL A 301 -12.04 -27.44 -6.17
N ILE A 302 -12.43 -26.86 -5.03
CA ILE A 302 -13.76 -27.07 -4.45
C ILE A 302 -14.69 -25.85 -4.54
N TYR A 303 -14.15 -24.64 -4.75
CA TYR A 303 -14.91 -23.39 -4.85
C TYR A 303 -14.12 -22.30 -5.60
N ILE A 304 -14.83 -21.43 -6.33
CA ILE A 304 -14.29 -20.24 -6.99
C ILE A 304 -15.14 -19.03 -6.59
N ASN A 305 -14.57 -18.07 -5.87
CA ASN A 305 -15.23 -16.80 -5.67
C ASN A 305 -15.16 -15.98 -6.99
N SER A 306 -16.33 -15.67 -7.56
CA SER A 306 -16.48 -15.03 -8.88
C SER A 306 -15.92 -13.60 -8.97
N LEU A 307 -15.62 -12.96 -7.83
CA LEU A 307 -14.93 -11.65 -7.77
C LEU A 307 -13.42 -11.72 -8.04
N LEU A 308 -12.85 -12.93 -8.07
CA LEU A 308 -11.41 -13.15 -8.17
C LEU A 308 -10.87 -13.27 -9.59
N VAL A 309 -11.73 -13.20 -10.61
CA VAL A 309 -11.33 -13.25 -12.01
C VAL A 309 -10.77 -11.89 -12.43
N ASN A 310 -9.48 -11.88 -12.79
CA ASN A 310 -8.75 -10.67 -13.12
C ASN A 310 -9.40 -10.01 -14.34
N LYS A 311 -9.56 -8.69 -14.29
CA LYS A 311 -10.23 -7.98 -15.38
C LYS A 311 -9.23 -7.63 -16.48
N LYS A 312 -9.46 -8.09 -17.71
CA LYS A 312 -8.73 -7.71 -18.92
C LYS A 312 -8.83 -6.19 -19.13
N GLN A 313 -7.70 -5.54 -19.41
CA GLN A 313 -7.68 -4.13 -19.78
C GLN A 313 -7.76 -3.96 -21.29
N GLU A 314 -8.77 -3.22 -21.76
CA GLU A 314 -8.90 -2.86 -23.17
C GLU A 314 -8.81 -1.34 -23.36
N LYS A 315 -8.08 -0.89 -24.38
CA LYS A 315 -8.08 0.52 -24.78
C LYS A 315 -9.41 0.85 -25.45
N ILE A 316 -10.10 1.87 -24.96
CA ILE A 316 -11.29 2.40 -25.62
C ILE A 316 -10.82 3.16 -26.88
N GLN A 317 -11.35 2.83 -28.06
CA GLN A 317 -11.04 3.57 -29.29
C GLN A 317 -11.32 5.07 -29.08
N GLY A 318 -10.31 5.91 -29.34
CA GLY A 318 -10.42 7.37 -29.23
C GLY A 318 -10.29 7.96 -27.82
N LYS A 319 -9.96 7.18 -26.78
CA LYS A 319 -9.67 7.69 -25.42
C LYS A 319 -8.43 7.00 -24.83
N GLU A 320 -7.66 7.71 -24.01
CA GLU A 320 -6.54 7.12 -23.24
C GLU A 320 -7.00 6.25 -22.04
N ARG A 321 -8.31 6.16 -21.79
CA ARG A 321 -8.88 5.40 -20.67
C ARG A 321 -8.94 3.90 -20.99
N LEU A 322 -8.49 3.09 -20.04
CA LEU A 322 -8.57 1.63 -20.05
C LEU A 322 -9.92 1.18 -19.45
N GLN A 323 -10.62 0.25 -20.09
CA GLN A 323 -11.81 -0.41 -19.55
C GLN A 323 -11.43 -1.78 -19.00
N LEU A 324 -11.95 -2.14 -17.83
CA LEU A 324 -11.79 -3.45 -17.21
C LEU A 324 -12.94 -4.37 -17.64
N ARG A 325 -12.63 -5.48 -18.30
CA ARG A 325 -13.59 -6.53 -18.72
C ARG A 325 -13.30 -7.86 -18.03
N VAL A 326 -14.29 -8.73 -17.84
CA VAL A 326 -14.04 -10.10 -17.34
C VAL A 326 -13.10 -10.82 -18.32
N SER A 327 -12.04 -11.47 -17.85
CA SER A 327 -11.00 -12.04 -18.73
C SER A 327 -11.38 -13.37 -19.36
N ALA A 328 -12.16 -14.22 -18.68
CA ALA A 328 -12.67 -15.48 -19.23
C ALA A 328 -14.10 -15.28 -19.76
N ALA A 329 -14.39 -15.84 -20.95
CA ALA A 329 -15.73 -15.82 -21.53
C ALA A 329 -16.57 -17.03 -21.05
N ILE A 330 -15.91 -18.16 -20.77
CA ILE A 330 -16.53 -19.43 -20.37
C ILE A 330 -15.71 -20.06 -19.22
N VAL A 331 -16.39 -20.56 -18.18
CA VAL A 331 -15.76 -21.33 -17.08
C VAL A 331 -16.30 -22.76 -17.10
N LYS A 332 -15.39 -23.74 -17.18
CA LYS A 332 -15.69 -25.18 -17.17
C LYS A 332 -15.33 -25.80 -15.82
N TYR A 333 -16.32 -26.38 -15.15
CA TYR A 333 -16.14 -27.06 -13.86
C TYR A 333 -15.87 -28.55 -14.03
N PRO A 334 -14.98 -29.17 -13.22
CA PRO A 334 -14.77 -30.61 -13.25
C PRO A 334 -15.98 -31.36 -12.69
N LYS A 335 -16.11 -32.64 -13.07
CA LYS A 335 -17.23 -33.51 -12.67
C LYS A 335 -17.38 -33.63 -11.14
N SER A 336 -16.29 -33.43 -10.39
CA SER A 336 -16.27 -33.44 -8.92
C SER A 336 -17.17 -32.36 -8.27
N TYR A 337 -17.63 -31.37 -9.03
CA TYR A 337 -18.60 -30.37 -8.57
C TYR A 337 -20.05 -30.86 -8.58
N LEU A 338 -20.41 -31.93 -9.32
CA LEU A 338 -21.77 -32.47 -9.38
C LEU A 338 -22.28 -32.84 -7.97
N GLY A 339 -23.40 -32.24 -7.54
CA GLY A 339 -24.08 -32.54 -6.27
C GLY A 339 -23.65 -31.77 -5.01
N LYS A 340 -22.67 -30.86 -5.05
CA LYS A 340 -22.27 -30.05 -3.86
C LYS A 340 -23.08 -28.75 -3.75
N GLU A 341 -23.87 -28.55 -2.70
CA GLU A 341 -24.51 -27.25 -2.39
C GLU A 341 -23.49 -26.29 -1.75
N GLU A 342 -23.51 -25.01 -2.14
CA GLU A 342 -22.70 -23.99 -1.48
C GLU A 342 -23.38 -23.55 -0.17
N SER A 343 -22.66 -23.69 0.95
CA SER A 343 -23.04 -23.03 2.19
C SER A 343 -22.43 -21.62 2.23
N ASN A 344 -23.30 -20.61 2.11
CA ASN A 344 -23.12 -19.22 2.55
C ASN A 344 -21.93 -18.42 1.99
N THR A 345 -22.19 -17.65 0.92
CA THR A 345 -21.68 -16.27 0.77
C THR A 345 -22.72 -15.44 0.00
N GLU A 346 -22.80 -14.15 0.31
CA GLU A 346 -23.79 -13.19 -0.19
C GLU A 346 -23.97 -13.25 -1.72
N ASN A 347 -25.23 -13.09 -2.17
CA ASN A 347 -25.62 -13.10 -3.58
C ASN A 347 -24.66 -12.31 -4.47
N ILE A 348 -23.88 -13.03 -5.28
CA ILE A 348 -23.32 -12.47 -6.50
C ILE A 348 -24.17 -13.05 -7.63
N ASP A 349 -25.26 -12.35 -7.90
CA ASP A 349 -25.79 -12.26 -9.25
C ASP A 349 -24.57 -12.08 -10.17
N ILE A 350 -24.28 -13.06 -11.03
CA ILE A 350 -23.53 -12.77 -12.25
C ILE A 350 -24.48 -11.88 -13.04
N LYS A 351 -24.56 -10.60 -12.68
CA LYS A 351 -25.08 -9.57 -13.56
C LYS A 351 -23.97 -9.34 -14.57
N PRO A 352 -24.13 -9.80 -15.82
CA PRO A 352 -23.30 -9.30 -16.88
C PRO A 352 -23.64 -7.82 -16.95
N ASP A 353 -22.84 -6.94 -16.34
CA ASP A 353 -22.98 -5.51 -16.56
C ASP A 353 -22.44 -5.20 -17.97
N TYR A 354 -23.31 -5.54 -18.91
CA TYR A 354 -23.73 -4.85 -20.12
C TYR A 354 -22.66 -4.08 -20.89
N GLU A 355 -22.32 -4.62 -22.07
CA GLU A 355 -22.74 -4.01 -23.33
C GLU A 355 -22.71 -5.08 -24.44
N CYS A 356 -23.87 -5.72 -24.65
CA CYS A 356 -24.19 -6.34 -25.93
C CYS A 356 -24.36 -5.22 -26.96
N TYR A 357 -23.50 -5.14 -27.98
CA TYR A 357 -23.97 -4.63 -29.27
C TYR A 357 -24.62 -5.80 -30.01
N GLY A 358 -25.89 -6.03 -29.71
CA GLY A 358 -26.70 -7.12 -30.24
C GLY A 358 -27.75 -7.55 -29.21
N SER A 359 -28.95 -7.02 -29.37
CA SER A 359 -30.10 -6.99 -28.45
C SER A 359 -30.60 -8.33 -27.91
N ASP A 360 -31.02 -8.28 -26.64
CA ASP A 360 -31.99 -9.15 -25.95
C ASP A 360 -31.59 -10.58 -25.57
N ILE A 361 -31.20 -10.75 -24.29
CA ILE A 361 -31.28 -12.04 -23.60
C ILE A 361 -32.46 -11.97 -22.63
N GLN A 362 -33.55 -12.64 -22.99
CA GLN A 362 -34.62 -12.98 -22.05
C GLN A 362 -34.33 -14.34 -21.40
N LEU A 363 -34.51 -14.40 -20.08
CA LEU A 363 -34.52 -15.64 -19.29
C LEU A 363 -35.68 -16.53 -19.77
N ILE A 364 -35.37 -17.73 -20.28
CA ILE A 364 -36.37 -18.78 -20.51
C ILE A 364 -36.14 -19.89 -19.48
N SER A 365 -37.19 -20.19 -18.74
CA SER A 365 -37.26 -21.21 -17.70
C SER A 365 -37.00 -22.63 -18.21
N ASP A 366 -36.20 -23.36 -17.43
CA ASP A 366 -36.31 -24.80 -17.12
C ASP A 366 -36.24 -25.90 -18.20
N SER A 367 -35.75 -25.69 -19.43
CA SER A 367 -35.43 -26.88 -20.25
C SER A 367 -34.40 -26.81 -21.37
N ASP A 368 -34.01 -25.66 -21.91
CA ASP A 368 -33.14 -25.67 -23.10
C ASP A 368 -32.12 -24.53 -23.09
N ALA A 369 -30.89 -24.83 -22.67
CA ALA A 369 -29.75 -23.96 -22.90
C ALA A 369 -29.01 -24.39 -24.20
N ARG A 370 -28.63 -23.43 -25.05
CA ARG A 370 -27.99 -23.64 -26.36
C ARG A 370 -26.63 -22.92 -26.46
N SER A 371 -25.71 -23.44 -27.29
CA SER A 371 -24.32 -22.92 -27.43
C SER A 371 -24.16 -21.87 -28.54
N TYR A 372 -23.18 -20.97 -28.39
CA TYR A 372 -23.11 -19.65 -29.05
C TYR A 372 -22.22 -19.58 -30.30
N ASP A 373 -22.17 -20.64 -31.11
CA ASP A 373 -21.63 -20.56 -32.48
C ASP A 373 -22.60 -21.08 -33.55
N GLN A 374 -23.67 -21.76 -33.14
CA GLN A 374 -24.81 -22.11 -33.99
C GLN A 374 -26.05 -22.15 -33.09
N CYS A 375 -26.88 -21.10 -33.14
CA CYS A 375 -28.05 -20.87 -32.27
C CYS A 375 -29.17 -21.95 -32.33
N ASP A 376 -28.93 -23.11 -32.94
CA ASP A 376 -29.80 -24.29 -32.94
C ASP A 376 -29.22 -25.53 -32.25
N SER A 377 -28.03 -25.45 -31.67
CA SER A 377 -27.38 -26.59 -31.00
C SER A 377 -27.57 -26.57 -29.48
N LYS A 378 -28.11 -27.68 -28.95
CA LYS A 378 -28.30 -27.93 -27.51
C LYS A 378 -26.93 -28.02 -26.82
N ILE A 379 -26.80 -27.46 -25.61
CA ILE A 379 -25.59 -27.64 -24.80
C ILE A 379 -25.38 -29.15 -24.56
N PRO A 380 -24.18 -29.71 -24.82
CA PRO A 380 -23.93 -31.13 -24.62
C PRO A 380 -24.16 -31.55 -23.15
N ASP A 381 -24.62 -32.79 -22.92
CA ASP A 381 -25.02 -33.32 -21.60
C ASP A 381 -23.90 -33.31 -20.53
N GLU A 382 -22.66 -33.01 -20.92
CA GLU A 382 -21.48 -32.89 -20.06
C GLU A 382 -21.29 -31.49 -19.45
N TYR A 383 -22.14 -30.51 -19.80
CA TYR A 383 -22.11 -29.14 -19.29
C TYR A 383 -23.40 -28.80 -18.51
N TYR A 384 -23.29 -28.06 -17.41
CA TYR A 384 -24.46 -27.55 -16.69
C TYR A 384 -24.19 -26.14 -16.15
N PHE A 385 -25.20 -25.25 -16.23
CA PHE A 385 -25.23 -24.01 -15.48
C PHE A 385 -25.63 -24.29 -14.02
N ARG A 386 -25.05 -23.58 -13.06
CA ARG A 386 -25.56 -23.51 -11.68
C ARG A 386 -26.01 -22.12 -11.32
N PHE A 387 -27.31 -22.00 -11.07
CA PHE A 387 -27.89 -20.85 -10.40
C PHE A 387 -27.67 -21.02 -8.91
N HIS A 388 -27.05 -20.00 -8.29
CA HIS A 388 -26.86 -19.96 -6.85
C HIS A 388 -28.22 -19.62 -6.22
N ARG A 389 -28.87 -20.62 -5.61
CA ARG A 389 -30.02 -20.35 -4.75
C ARG A 389 -29.48 -19.97 -3.38
N GLY A 390 -29.77 -18.75 -2.93
CA GLY A 390 -29.67 -18.41 -1.52
C GLY A 390 -30.54 -19.35 -0.68
N ILE A 391 -30.15 -19.50 0.59
CA ILE A 391 -30.82 -20.32 1.60
C ILE A 391 -32.34 -20.16 1.51
N THR A 392 -33.07 -21.26 1.43
CA THR A 392 -34.53 -21.21 1.45
C THR A 392 -35.02 -20.96 2.89
N SER A 393 -36.12 -20.23 3.07
CA SER A 393 -36.69 -19.91 4.39
C SER A 393 -36.83 -21.10 5.38
N PRO A 394 -37.09 -22.36 4.93
CA PRO A 394 -37.08 -23.53 5.80
C PRO A 394 -35.71 -23.89 6.39
N GLU A 395 -34.62 -23.65 5.67
CA GLU A 395 -33.25 -23.97 6.11
C GLU A 395 -32.75 -22.95 7.15
N THR A 396 -33.13 -21.67 7.01
CA THR A 396 -32.90 -20.65 8.05
C THR A 396 -33.59 -21.03 9.36
N ALA A 397 -34.80 -21.60 9.30
CA ALA A 397 -35.51 -22.07 10.47
C ALA A 397 -34.79 -23.26 11.14
N LEU A 398 -34.22 -24.18 10.36
CA LEU A 398 -33.47 -25.32 10.91
C LEU A 398 -32.18 -24.88 11.61
N THR A 399 -31.44 -23.93 11.03
CA THR A 399 -30.20 -23.40 11.62
C THR A 399 -30.47 -22.62 12.91
N VAL A 400 -31.55 -21.82 12.95
CA VAL A 400 -32.00 -21.14 14.17
C VAL A 400 -32.39 -22.15 15.25
N VAL A 401 -33.11 -23.23 14.92
CA VAL A 401 -33.46 -24.28 15.87
C VAL A 401 -32.21 -25.01 16.39
N ALA A 402 -31.22 -25.29 15.54
CA ALA A 402 -29.96 -25.92 15.94
C ALA A 402 -29.16 -25.03 16.93
N VAL A 403 -29.10 -23.72 16.68
CA VAL A 403 -28.45 -22.76 17.58
C VAL A 403 -29.18 -22.67 18.92
N ILE A 404 -30.51 -22.65 18.92
CA ILE A 404 -31.32 -22.64 20.16
C ILE A 404 -31.09 -23.93 20.96
N LEU A 405 -31.06 -25.09 20.31
CA LEU A 405 -30.77 -26.37 20.97
C LEU A 405 -29.35 -26.40 21.55
N PHE A 406 -28.36 -25.88 20.83
CA PHE A 406 -26.98 -25.80 21.31
C PHE A 406 -26.85 -24.89 22.54
N ILE A 407 -27.50 -23.73 22.53
CA ILE A 407 -27.56 -22.83 23.69
C ILE A 407 -28.25 -23.52 24.88
N ALA A 408 -29.35 -24.24 24.64
CA ALA A 408 -30.06 -24.97 25.69
C ALA A 408 -29.18 -26.07 26.33
N ILE A 409 -28.37 -26.78 25.52
CA ILE A 409 -27.41 -27.78 26.00
C ILE A 409 -26.33 -27.13 26.87
N ILE A 410 -25.77 -25.98 26.44
CA ILE A 410 -24.76 -25.24 27.23
C ILE A 410 -25.35 -24.81 28.57
N VAL A 411 -26.57 -24.25 28.58
CA VAL A 411 -27.26 -23.84 29.81
C VAL A 411 -27.48 -25.05 30.74
N LEU A 412 -27.91 -26.19 30.19
CA LEU A 412 -28.10 -27.42 30.97
C LEU A 412 -26.78 -27.91 31.61
N ILE A 413 -25.67 -27.87 30.86
CA ILE A 413 -24.34 -28.25 31.37
C ILE A 413 -23.93 -27.33 32.51
N ILE A 414 -24.12 -26.01 32.36
CA ILE A 414 -23.83 -25.03 33.42
C ILE A 414 -24.67 -25.31 34.67
N VAL A 415 -25.98 -25.54 34.52
CA VAL A 415 -26.87 -25.84 35.64
C VAL A 415 -26.46 -27.14 36.35
N ILE A 416 -26.14 -28.21 35.61
CA ILE A 416 -25.65 -29.47 36.18
C ILE A 416 -24.35 -29.25 36.95
N PHE A 417 -23.42 -28.47 36.40
CA PHE A 417 -22.15 -28.14 37.05
C PHE A 417 -22.37 -27.40 38.38
N PHE A 418 -23.28 -26.43 38.42
CA PHE A 418 -23.60 -25.69 39.64
C PHE A 418 -24.36 -26.52 40.69
N ILE A 419 -25.28 -27.39 40.28
CA ILE A 419 -25.98 -28.31 41.19
C ILE A 419 -25.00 -29.31 41.82
N LYS A 420 -24.04 -29.81 41.04
CA LYS A 420 -23.02 -30.76 41.52
C LYS A 420 -22.02 -30.12 42.49
N ASN A 421 -21.81 -28.80 42.39
CA ASN A 421 -20.97 -28.05 43.32
C ASN A 421 -21.71 -27.58 44.59
N GLN A 422 -23.04 -27.58 44.63
CA GLN A 422 -23.79 -27.27 45.85
C GLN A 422 -24.00 -28.49 46.77
N SER A 423 -23.84 -29.72 46.27
CA SER A 423 -23.96 -30.95 47.06
C SER A 423 -22.69 -31.34 47.84
N SER A 424 -21.64 -30.50 47.81
CA SER A 424 -20.41 -30.66 48.60
C SER A 424 -20.29 -29.60 49.69
N THR A 425 -21.27 -29.53 50.58
CA THR A 425 -21.10 -28.92 51.91
C THR A 425 -20.83 -30.04 52.93
N PRO A 426 -19.72 -30.01 53.68
CA PRO A 426 -19.43 -31.03 54.68
C PRO A 426 -20.36 -30.88 55.88
N LYS A 427 -21.04 -31.97 56.26
CA LYS A 427 -21.74 -32.08 57.54
C LYS A 427 -20.73 -31.94 58.67
N SER A 428 -20.86 -30.88 59.47
CA SER A 428 -20.30 -30.80 60.82
C SER A 428 -21.02 -31.82 61.70
N ASN A 429 -20.29 -32.84 62.17
CA ASN A 429 -20.74 -33.72 63.24
C ASN A 429 -20.39 -33.10 64.58
N GLU A 430 -21.40 -32.86 65.39
CA GLU A 430 -21.32 -32.66 66.84
C GLU A 430 -21.24 -34.00 67.59
N GLU A 431 -20.45 -34.00 68.68
CA GLU A 431 -20.54 -34.79 69.94
C GLU A 431 -20.19 -36.29 69.95
N ASN A 432 -19.61 -36.92 70.99
CA ASN A 432 -19.22 -36.63 72.39
C ASN A 432 -18.31 -37.80 72.90
N PRO A 433 -17.82 -37.95 74.17
CA PRO A 433 -18.22 -37.30 75.44
C PRO A 433 -17.12 -36.58 76.25
#